data_AF-A0A4Q5TS72-F1
#
_entry.id   AF-A0A4Q5TS72-F1
#
_cell.length_a   1.000
_cell.length_b   1.000
_cell.length_c   1.000
_cell.angle_alpha   90.00
_cell.angle_beta   90.00
_cell.angle_gamma   90.00
#
_symmetry.space_group_name_H-M   'P 1'
#
loop_
_entity.id
_entity.type
_entity.pdbx_description
1 polymer ?
#
loop_
_entity_poly.entity_id
_entity_poly.type
_entity_poly.pdbx_seq_one_letter_code
_entity_poly.pdbx_strand_id
1 'polypeptide(L)'
;MTDTFIPSTRKELITRWLVRLRLLEVCHYEAAKPLAKMNMILGIPVIILTTVVGTTVFATLQKAVDPEIRLWVGIISLAAAVLAGLQTFLRFSARATLHRENAASAGMYRRELEQIIADNDIDKLTKEEVTTLREKIDLLAKTDISIPSNIFERFRDEQ
;
A
#
# COMPACT_ATOMS: atom_id res chain seq x y z
N MET A 1 -24.20 11.53 -10.17
CA MET A 1 -25.30 10.72 -10.73
C MET A 1 -24.70 9.35 -11.02
N THR A 2 -24.74 8.43 -10.05
CA THR A 2 -24.30 7.05 -10.26
C THR A 2 -25.27 6.41 -11.24
N ASP A 3 -24.82 6.18 -12.47
CA ASP A 3 -25.56 5.36 -13.41
C ASP A 3 -25.65 3.96 -12.81
N THR A 4 -26.76 3.68 -12.13
CA THR A 4 -27.13 2.36 -11.61
C THR A 4 -27.53 1.48 -12.79
N PHE A 5 -26.62 1.32 -13.75
CA PHE A 5 -26.72 0.29 -14.76
C PHE A 5 -26.61 -1.04 -14.02
N ILE A 6 -27.70 -1.81 -13.98
CA ILE A 6 -27.73 -3.15 -13.42
C ILE A 6 -27.29 -4.09 -14.54
N PRO A 7 -26.23 -4.91 -14.36
CA PRO A 7 -25.80 -5.82 -15.41
C PRO A 7 -26.95 -6.76 -15.78
N SER A 8 -27.26 -6.81 -17.06
CA SER A 8 -28.37 -7.59 -17.63
C SER A 8 -27.89 -8.94 -18.19
N THR A 9 -26.58 -9.06 -18.45
CA THR A 9 -25.95 -10.29 -18.95
C THR A 9 -24.79 -10.75 -18.05
N ARG A 10 -24.44 -12.04 -18.13
CA ARG A 10 -23.24 -12.57 -17.44
C ARG A 10 -21.97 -11.87 -17.92
N LYS A 11 -21.88 -11.60 -19.22
CA LYS A 11 -20.76 -10.86 -19.82
C LYS A 11 -20.60 -9.48 -19.20
N GLU A 12 -21.67 -8.71 -19.06
CA GLU A 12 -21.63 -7.40 -18.41
C GLU A 12 -21.22 -7.50 -16.94
N LEU A 13 -21.76 -8.48 -16.21
CA LEU A 13 -21.43 -8.70 -14.80
C LEU A 13 -19.93 -8.99 -14.59
N ILE A 14 -19.39 -9.94 -15.35
CA ILE A 14 -17.98 -10.34 -15.25
C ILE A 14 -17.05 -9.21 -15.74
N THR A 15 -17.43 -8.50 -16.80
CA THR A 15 -16.67 -7.34 -17.28
C THR A 15 -16.58 -6.25 -16.21
N ARG A 16 -17.67 -6.01 -15.49
CA ARG A 16 -17.67 -5.05 -14.36
C ARG A 16 -16.77 -5.49 -13.22
N TRP A 17 -16.77 -6.78 -12.87
CA TRP A 17 -15.84 -7.29 -11.89
C TRP A 17 -14.38 -7.12 -12.33
N LEU A 18 -14.09 -7.37 -13.61
CA LEU A 18 -12.77 -7.17 -14.18
C LEU A 18 -12.30 -5.71 -14.09
N VAL A 19 -13.15 -4.76 -14.50
CA VAL A 19 -12.87 -3.32 -14.41
C VAL A 19 -12.63 -2.92 -12.95
N ARG A 20 -13.47 -3.39 -12.02
CA ARG A 20 -13.31 -3.10 -10.60
C ARG A 20 -12.00 -3.66 -10.05
N LEU A 21 -11.63 -4.90 -10.39
CA LEU A 21 -10.37 -5.51 -9.95
C LEU A 21 -9.15 -4.77 -10.49
N ARG A 22 -9.20 -4.33 -11.76
CA ARG A 22 -8.14 -3.50 -12.35
C ARG A 22 -8.00 -2.16 -11.63
N LEU A 23 -9.12 -1.48 -11.36
CA LEU A 23 -9.12 -0.23 -10.61
C LEU A 23 -8.54 -0.42 -9.20
N LEU A 24 -8.96 -1.47 -8.49
CA LEU A 24 -8.43 -1.80 -7.16
C LEU A 24 -6.93 -2.05 -7.21
N GLU A 25 -6.44 -2.91 -8.12
CA GLU A 25 -5.02 -3.22 -8.28
C GLU A 25 -4.17 -1.95 -8.43
N VAL A 26 -4.54 -1.07 -9.35
CA VAL A 26 -3.82 0.20 -9.60
C VAL A 26 -3.89 1.10 -8.38
N CYS A 27 -5.07 1.30 -7.80
CA CYS A 27 -5.24 2.18 -6.64
C CYS A 27 -4.40 1.75 -5.44
N HIS A 28 -4.33 0.45 -5.15
CA HIS A 28 -3.50 -0.06 -4.07
C HIS A 28 -2.00 0.10 -4.36
N TYR A 29 -1.55 -0.20 -5.58
CA TYR A 29 -0.14 0.04 -5.93
C TYR A 29 0.25 1.51 -5.79
N GLU A 30 -0.61 2.43 -6.22
CA GLU A 30 -0.38 3.87 -6.11
C GLU A 30 -0.43 4.35 -4.66
N ALA A 31 -1.32 3.80 -3.83
CA ALA A 31 -1.39 4.09 -2.40
C ALA A 31 -0.15 3.62 -1.63
N ALA A 32 0.52 2.55 -2.09
CA ALA A 32 1.74 2.05 -1.46
C ALA A 32 2.97 2.96 -1.66
N LYS A 33 3.05 3.67 -2.79
CA LYS A 33 4.23 4.52 -3.16
C LYS A 33 4.53 5.63 -2.16
N PRO A 34 3.58 6.53 -1.79
CA PRO A 34 3.88 7.63 -0.87
C PRO A 34 4.25 7.11 0.53
N LEU A 35 3.66 6.00 0.97
CA LEU A 35 4.01 5.36 2.23
C LEU A 35 5.45 4.82 2.23
N ALA A 36 5.85 4.13 1.16
CA ALA A 36 7.23 3.67 1.00
C ALA A 36 8.23 4.83 0.98
N LYS A 37 7.90 5.92 0.29
CA LYS A 37 8.70 7.15 0.26
C LYS A 37 8.82 7.76 1.66
N MET A 38 7.73 7.88 2.40
CA MET A 38 7.73 8.46 3.76
C MET A 38 8.57 7.62 4.74
N ASN A 39 8.51 6.28 4.62
CA ASN A 39 9.37 5.40 5.41
C ASN A 39 10.86 5.70 5.17
N MET A 40 11.28 5.93 3.92
CA MET A 40 12.66 6.29 3.61
C MET A 40 13.03 7.71 4.07
N ILE A 41 12.11 8.67 3.89
CA ILE A 41 12.31 10.07 4.31
C ILE A 41 12.56 10.19 5.81
N LEU A 42 11.91 9.37 6.64
CA LEU A 42 12.17 9.35 8.08
C LEU A 42 13.34 8.45 8.46
N GLY A 43 13.44 7.27 7.85
CA GLY A 43 14.46 6.28 8.21
C GLY A 43 15.88 6.74 7.89
N ILE A 44 16.11 7.40 6.76
CA ILE A 44 17.46 7.86 6.37
C ILE A 44 18.03 8.88 7.38
N PRO A 45 17.32 9.97 7.74
CA PRO A 45 17.75 10.88 8.79
C PRO A 45 17.97 10.18 10.13
N VAL A 46 17.09 9.26 10.54
CA VAL A 46 17.28 8.51 11.79
C VAL A 46 18.60 7.76 11.78
N ILE A 47 18.91 7.04 10.69
CA ILE A 47 20.18 6.30 10.55
C ILE A 47 21.37 7.25 10.64
N ILE A 48 21.34 8.38 9.91
CA ILE A 48 22.43 9.35 9.91
C ILE A 48 22.66 9.94 11.30
N LEU A 49 21.59 10.46 11.93
CA LEU A 49 21.68 11.12 13.23
C LEU A 49 22.13 10.14 14.33
N THR A 50 21.57 8.92 14.35
CA THR A 50 21.98 7.89 15.31
C THR A 50 23.43 7.44 15.10
N THR A 51 23.90 7.35 13.85
CA THR A 51 25.30 7.04 13.55
C THR A 51 26.23 8.13 14.06
N VAL A 52 25.93 9.41 13.75
CA VAL A 52 26.71 10.57 14.21
C VAL A 52 26.77 10.64 15.73
N VAL A 53 25.62 10.49 16.39
CA VAL A 53 25.52 10.47 17.86
C VAL A 53 26.36 9.31 18.42
N GLY A 54 26.19 8.10 17.89
CA GLY A 54 26.91 6.92 18.34
C GLY A 54 28.43 7.12 18.26
N THR A 55 28.94 7.54 17.11
CA THR A 55 30.37 7.83 16.92
C THR A 55 30.87 8.91 17.87
N THR A 56 30.09 9.99 18.06
CA THR A 56 30.51 11.10 18.93
C THR A 56 30.52 10.70 20.41
N VAL A 57 29.51 9.94 20.87
CA VAL A 57 29.47 9.41 22.23
C VAL A 57 30.69 8.52 22.49
N PHE A 58 31.05 7.62 21.58
CA PHE A 58 32.27 6.82 21.72
C PHE A 58 33.55 7.66 21.77
N ALA A 59 33.66 8.71 20.95
CA ALA A 59 34.80 9.62 20.99
C ALA A 59 34.91 10.36 22.34
N THR A 60 33.79 10.74 22.94
CA THR A 60 33.75 11.43 24.26
C THR A 60 34.20 10.55 25.43
N LEU A 61 34.15 9.21 25.27
CA LEU A 61 34.69 8.28 26.27
C LEU A 61 36.22 8.20 26.23
N GLN A 62 36.83 8.47 25.08
CA GLN A 62 38.28 8.38 24.89
C GLN A 62 38.99 9.71 25.17
N LYS A 63 38.32 10.84 24.96
CA LYS A 63 38.90 12.18 25.10
C LYS A 63 37.90 13.15 25.73
N ALA A 64 38.42 14.13 26.47
CA ALA A 64 37.62 15.26 26.91
C ALA A 64 37.15 16.04 25.67
N VAL A 65 35.84 16.14 25.51
CA VAL A 65 35.17 16.84 24.41
C VAL A 65 34.52 18.10 24.96
N ASP A 66 34.54 19.16 24.16
CA ASP A 66 33.96 20.47 24.47
C ASP A 66 32.50 20.35 24.97
N PRO A 67 32.13 21.02 26.09
CA PRO A 67 30.75 21.14 26.54
C PRO A 67 29.74 21.53 25.45
N GLU A 68 30.10 22.38 24.50
CA GLU A 68 29.21 22.78 23.40
C GLU A 68 28.88 21.60 22.48
N ILE A 69 29.87 20.76 22.16
CA ILE A 69 29.68 19.56 21.35
C ILE A 69 28.74 18.58 22.07
N ARG A 70 28.87 18.43 23.39
CA ARG A 70 27.99 17.56 24.18
C ARG A 70 26.53 18.01 24.14
N LEU A 71 26.29 19.32 24.19
CA LEU A 71 24.95 19.89 24.06
C LEU A 71 24.33 19.56 22.70
N TRP A 72 25.08 19.75 21.61
CA TRP A 72 24.63 19.42 20.26
C TRP A 72 24.33 17.93 20.10
N VAL A 73 25.18 17.05 20.64
CA VAL A 73 24.93 15.59 20.64
C VAL A 73 23.61 15.25 21.33
N GLY A 74 23.32 15.89 22.47
CA GLY A 74 22.05 15.71 23.18
C GLY A 74 20.84 16.12 22.33
N ILE A 75 20.90 17.28 21.68
CA ILE A 75 19.83 17.79 20.80
C ILE A 75 19.61 16.85 19.60
N ILE A 76 20.70 16.42 18.94
CA ILE A 76 20.64 15.49 17.80
C ILE A 76 20.06 14.14 18.24
N SER A 77 20.43 13.66 19.43
CA SER A 77 19.91 12.42 20.01
C SER A 77 18.40 12.48 20.22
N LEU A 78 17.90 13.58 20.76
CA LEU A 78 16.47 13.79 20.96
C LEU A 78 15.71 13.82 19.63
N ALA A 79 16.24 14.55 18.64
CA ALA A 79 15.65 14.62 17.31
C ALA A 79 15.61 13.22 16.64
N ALA A 80 16.70 12.46 16.74
CA ALA A 80 16.77 11.09 16.22
C ALA A 80 15.73 10.18 16.89
N ALA A 81 15.58 10.26 18.21
CA ALA A 81 14.61 9.47 18.97
C ALA A 81 13.16 9.81 18.58
N VAL A 82 12.82 11.09 18.42
CA VAL A 82 11.49 11.52 17.97
C VAL A 82 11.19 10.99 16.57
N LEU A 83 12.12 11.14 15.62
CA LEU A 83 11.96 10.64 14.25
C LEU A 83 11.80 9.11 14.22
N ALA A 84 12.59 8.38 15.01
CA ALA A 84 12.48 6.93 15.12
C ALA A 84 11.13 6.50 15.73
N GLY A 85 10.66 7.22 16.74
CA GLY A 85 9.34 7.03 17.34
C GLY A 85 8.22 7.25 16.32
N LEU A 86 8.27 8.33 15.54
CA LEU A 86 7.32 8.60 14.46
C LEU A 86 7.34 7.50 13.39
N GLN A 87 8.52 7.05 12.97
CA GLN A 87 8.66 5.98 11.99
C GLN A 87 8.01 4.67 12.50
N THR A 88 8.23 4.34 13.77
CA THR A 88 7.69 3.14 14.41
C THR A 88 6.17 3.23 14.59
N PHE A 89 5.68 4.37 15.06
CA PHE A 89 4.26 4.59 15.33
C PHE A 89 3.42 4.63 14.06
N LEU A 90 3.88 5.33 13.02
CA LEU A 90 3.13 5.53 11.78
C LEU A 90 3.15 4.31 10.84
N ARG A 91 4.06 3.36 11.08
CA ARG A 91 4.15 2.05 10.42
C ARG A 91 4.06 2.12 8.89
N PHE A 92 4.71 3.12 8.30
CA PHE A 92 4.63 3.39 6.85
C PHE A 92 4.98 2.18 5.99
N SER A 93 6.05 1.46 6.34
CA SER A 93 6.46 0.24 5.64
C SER A 93 5.38 -0.84 5.68
N ALA A 94 4.83 -1.15 6.86
CA ALA A 94 3.79 -2.16 7.01
C ALA A 94 2.51 -1.81 6.23
N ARG A 95 2.09 -0.55 6.28
CA ARG A 95 0.93 -0.06 5.51
C ARG A 95 1.17 -0.16 4.00
N ALA A 96 2.37 0.19 3.54
CA ALA A 96 2.74 0.05 2.13
C ALA A 96 2.68 -1.41 1.68
N THR A 97 3.16 -2.34 2.52
CA THR A 97 3.09 -3.78 2.24
C THR A 97 1.65 -4.27 2.14
N LEU A 98 0.76 -3.89 3.08
CA LEU A 98 -0.65 -4.26 3.02
C LEU A 98 -1.32 -3.79 1.72
N HIS A 99 -1.03 -2.57 1.26
CA HIS A 99 -1.52 -2.12 -0.04
C HIS A 99 -0.97 -2.99 -1.19
N ARG A 100 0.33 -3.32 -1.21
CA ARG A 100 0.91 -4.19 -2.25
C ARG A 100 0.32 -5.59 -2.24
N GLU A 101 0.04 -6.15 -1.07
CA GLU A 101 -0.60 -7.47 -0.92
C GLU A 101 -2.02 -7.46 -1.49
N ASN A 102 -2.83 -6.46 -1.17
CA ASN A 102 -4.17 -6.32 -1.74
C ASN A 102 -4.14 -6.06 -3.25
N ALA A 103 -3.17 -5.27 -3.73
CA ALA A 103 -2.96 -5.08 -5.17
C ALA A 103 -2.63 -6.40 -5.88
N ALA A 104 -1.73 -7.19 -5.31
CA ALA A 104 -1.32 -8.48 -5.86
C ALA A 104 -2.49 -9.47 -5.89
N SER A 105 -3.30 -9.52 -4.83
CA SER A 105 -4.51 -10.34 -4.76
C SER A 105 -5.55 -9.89 -5.78
N ALA A 106 -5.81 -8.58 -5.93
CA ALA A 106 -6.68 -8.04 -6.96
C ALA A 106 -6.20 -8.42 -8.37
N GLY A 107 -4.89 -8.31 -8.64
CA GLY A 107 -4.28 -8.70 -9.91
C GLY A 107 -4.36 -10.22 -10.18
N MET A 108 -4.31 -11.05 -9.14
CA MET A 108 -4.49 -12.50 -9.24
C MET A 108 -5.90 -12.83 -9.75
N TYR A 109 -6.94 -12.31 -9.09
CA TYR A 109 -8.33 -12.52 -9.51
C TYR A 109 -8.63 -11.87 -10.87
N ARG A 110 -8.01 -10.72 -11.18
CA ARG A 110 -8.11 -10.09 -12.49
C ARG A 110 -7.61 -11.03 -13.59
N ARG A 111 -6.42 -11.62 -13.43
CA ARG A 111 -5.86 -12.57 -14.40
C ARG A 111 -6.68 -13.84 -14.52
N GLU A 112 -7.23 -14.34 -13.40
CA GLU A 112 -8.16 -15.47 -13.43
C GLU A 112 -9.41 -15.15 -14.27
N LEU A 113 -10.01 -13.97 -14.09
CA LEU A 113 -11.14 -13.54 -14.93
C LEU A 113 -10.73 -13.34 -16.40
N GLU A 114 -9.57 -12.73 -16.67
CA GLU A 114 -9.07 -12.56 -18.05
C GLU A 114 -8.89 -13.90 -18.75
N GLN A 115 -8.36 -14.90 -18.05
CA GLN A 115 -8.23 -16.25 -18.59
C GLN A 115 -9.60 -16.88 -18.87
N ILE A 116 -10.56 -16.78 -17.94
CA ILE A 116 -11.91 -17.31 -18.14
C ILE A 116 -12.61 -16.65 -19.33
N ILE A 117 -12.46 -15.33 -19.48
CA ILE A 117 -13.01 -14.56 -20.60
C ILE A 117 -12.36 -14.98 -21.93
N ALA A 118 -11.07 -15.32 -21.92
CA ALA A 118 -10.34 -15.74 -23.12
C ALA A 118 -10.66 -17.19 -23.53
N ASP A 119 -10.79 -18.10 -22.56
CA ASP A 119 -10.93 -19.53 -22.78
C ASP A 119 -12.39 -19.97 -23.00
N ASN A 120 -13.38 -19.24 -22.46
CA ASN A 120 -14.78 -19.65 -22.46
C ASN A 120 -15.70 -18.68 -23.22
N ASP A 121 -16.76 -19.25 -23.78
CA ASP A 121 -17.96 -18.50 -24.10
C ASP A 121 -18.65 -18.13 -22.77
N ILE A 122 -18.50 -16.87 -22.33
CA ILE A 122 -19.01 -16.37 -21.04
C ILE A 122 -20.51 -16.68 -20.86
N ASP A 123 -21.26 -16.72 -21.96
CA ASP A 123 -22.68 -17.02 -21.93
C ASP A 123 -22.98 -18.50 -21.61
N LYS A 124 -21.97 -19.39 -21.65
CA LYS A 124 -22.07 -20.81 -21.27
C LYS A 124 -21.63 -21.12 -19.84
N LEU A 125 -21.03 -20.17 -19.11
CA LEU A 125 -20.65 -20.39 -17.72
C LEU A 125 -21.86 -20.83 -16.90
N THR A 126 -21.70 -21.85 -16.08
CA THR A 126 -22.75 -22.33 -15.17
C THR A 126 -23.01 -21.31 -14.07
N LYS A 127 -24.18 -21.40 -13.42
CA LYS A 127 -24.52 -20.55 -12.27
C LYS A 127 -23.54 -20.76 -11.11
N GLU A 128 -23.08 -22.00 -10.94
CA GLU A 128 -22.13 -22.40 -9.90
C GLU A 128 -20.77 -21.73 -10.12
N GLU A 129 -20.21 -21.80 -11.34
CA GLU A 129 -18.95 -21.13 -11.68
C GLU A 129 -18.99 -19.62 -11.42
N VAL A 130 -20.07 -18.95 -11.85
CA VAL A 130 -20.26 -17.52 -11.60
C VAL A 130 -20.36 -17.22 -10.10
N THR A 131 -21.00 -18.10 -9.32
CA THR A 131 -21.12 -17.95 -7.86
C THR A 131 -19.77 -18.11 -7.19
N THR A 132 -18.96 -19.08 -7.60
CA THR A 132 -17.60 -19.27 -7.09
C THR A 132 -16.71 -18.07 -7.38
N LEU A 133 -16.80 -17.49 -8.58
CA LEU A 133 -16.05 -16.26 -8.92
C LEU A 133 -16.46 -15.08 -8.03
N ARG A 134 -17.77 -14.89 -7.83
CA ARG A 134 -18.29 -13.87 -6.92
C ARG A 134 -17.75 -14.07 -5.51
N GLU A 135 -17.78 -15.29 -4.97
CA GLU A 135 -17.32 -15.58 -3.62
C GLU A 135 -15.82 -15.31 -3.42
N LYS A 136 -15.00 -15.62 -4.43
CA LYS A 136 -13.57 -15.27 -4.44
C LYS A 136 -13.35 -13.76 -4.37
N ILE A 137 -14.09 -13.00 -5.18
CA ILE A 137 -14.00 -11.53 -5.20
C ILE A 137 -14.54 -10.92 -3.89
N ASP A 138 -15.63 -11.48 -3.35
CA ASP A 138 -16.20 -11.06 -2.06
C ASP A 138 -15.20 -11.31 -0.92
N LEU A 139 -14.41 -12.39 -0.99
CA LEU A 139 -13.35 -12.66 -0.02
C LEU A 139 -12.27 -11.58 -0.05
N LEU A 140 -11.81 -11.18 -1.25
CA LEU A 140 -10.88 -10.06 -1.41
C LEU A 140 -11.43 -8.78 -0.77
N ALA A 141 -12.69 -8.45 -1.04
CA ALA A 141 -13.33 -7.25 -0.52
C ALA A 141 -13.44 -7.25 1.02
N LYS A 142 -13.60 -8.41 1.65
CA LYS A 142 -13.63 -8.54 3.12
C LYS A 142 -12.28 -8.27 3.77
N THR A 143 -11.19 -8.65 3.10
CA THR A 143 -9.82 -8.44 3.57
C THR A 143 -9.26 -7.08 3.15
N ASP A 144 -10.03 -6.31 2.38
CA ASP A 144 -9.51 -5.12 1.76
C ASP A 144 -9.29 -3.98 2.76
N ILE A 145 -8.23 -3.21 2.52
CA ILE A 145 -7.90 -2.02 3.31
C ILE A 145 -8.40 -0.78 2.58
N SER A 146 -8.77 0.25 3.33
CA SER A 146 -9.32 1.48 2.73
C SER A 146 -8.32 2.14 1.78
N ILE A 147 -8.75 2.38 0.55
CA ILE A 147 -8.03 3.19 -0.44
C ILE A 147 -8.31 4.68 -0.14
N PRO A 148 -7.29 5.57 -0.18
CA PRO A 148 -7.50 7.01 -0.10
C PRO A 148 -8.39 7.55 -1.23
N SER A 149 -9.37 8.40 -0.92
CA SER A 149 -10.35 8.92 -1.89
C SER A 149 -9.70 9.65 -3.06
N ASN A 150 -8.67 10.45 -2.81
CA ASN A 150 -7.93 11.18 -3.84
C ASN A 150 -7.24 10.26 -4.86
N ILE A 151 -6.84 9.06 -4.46
CA ILE A 151 -6.26 8.06 -5.38
C ILE A 151 -7.39 7.37 -6.14
N PHE A 152 -8.45 6.98 -5.42
CA PHE A 152 -9.59 6.31 -6.03
C PHE A 152 -10.24 7.16 -7.12
N GLU A 153 -10.50 8.44 -6.85
CA GLU A 153 -11.13 9.38 -7.79
C GLU A 153 -10.26 9.59 -9.03
N ARG A 154 -8.94 9.72 -8.84
CA ARG A 154 -8.01 9.89 -9.95
C ARG A 154 -8.08 8.75 -10.97
N PHE A 155 -8.17 7.50 -10.52
CA PHE A 155 -8.14 6.33 -11.41
C PHE A 155 -9.54 5.85 -11.81
N ARG A 156 -10.60 6.27 -11.11
CA ARG A 156 -11.99 5.97 -11.50
C ARG A 156 -12.31 6.56 -12.87
N ASP A 157 -11.83 7.78 -13.15
CA ASP A 157 -12.20 8.53 -14.35
C ASP A 157 -11.36 8.14 -15.60
N GLU A 158 -10.33 7.31 -15.42
CA GLU A 158 -9.43 6.83 -16.48
C GLU A 158 -9.88 5.47 -17.09
N GLN A 159 -10.98 4.88 -16.63
CA GLN A 159 -11.51 3.56 -17.06
C GLN A 159 -12.91 3.69 -17.66
#